data_AF-A0A6G9SLH2-F1
#
_entry.id   AF-A0A6G9SLH2-F1
#
_cell.length_a   1.000
_cell.length_b   1.000
_cell.length_c   1.000
_cell.angle_alpha   90.00
_cell.angle_beta   90.00
_cell.angle_gamma   90.00
#
_symmetry.space_group_name_H-M   'P 1'
#
loop_
_entity.id
_entity.type
_entity.pdbx_description
1 polymer ?
#
loop_
_entity_poly.entity_id
_entity_poly.type
_entity_poly.pdbx_seq_one_letter_code
_entity_poly.pdbx_strand_id
1 'polypeptide(L)'
;MSNIKKVSDEFSAGGQPTPETLKQLADQGYKSVVNLRAPDEAGVLDDEEQQAQAVGLEYVNVPLNSTSANDGLTAKVLRELEQLPTPVYFHCGAGGRANALALIALATQQQLNREQVLAKAQELGINPEQAHLKQFLDSLS
;
A
#
# COMPACT_ATOMS: atom_id res chain seq x y z
N MET A 1 17.60 1.00 3.31
CA MET A 1 16.59 1.99 3.73
C MET A 1 15.43 1.92 2.75
N SER A 2 14.27 1.46 3.21
CA SER A 2 13.06 1.37 2.38
C SER A 2 12.56 2.79 2.14
N ASN A 3 12.51 3.22 0.89
CA ASN A 3 12.12 4.58 0.53
C ASN A 3 10.61 4.73 0.72
N ILE A 4 10.19 5.32 1.84
CA ILE A 4 8.78 5.59 2.15
C ILE A 4 8.33 6.76 1.28
N LYS A 5 7.35 6.48 0.41
CA LYS A 5 6.71 7.46 -0.46
C LYS A 5 5.39 7.88 0.14
N LYS A 6 5.28 9.16 0.51
CA LYS A 6 4.02 9.75 0.96
C LYS A 6 3.12 9.98 -0.26
N VAL A 7 1.96 9.34 -0.30
CA VAL A 7 0.98 9.46 -1.39
C VAL A 7 -0.09 10.50 -1.04
N SER A 8 -0.43 10.60 0.24
CA SER A 8 -1.27 11.65 0.84
C SER A 8 -0.97 11.75 2.34
N ASP A 9 -1.68 12.62 3.08
CA ASP A 9 -1.58 12.65 4.54
C ASP A 9 -2.06 11.37 5.23
N GLU A 10 -2.93 10.61 4.57
CA GLU A 10 -3.50 9.37 5.11
C GLU A 10 -2.81 8.11 4.59
N PHE A 11 -2.14 8.18 3.43
CA PHE A 11 -1.57 7.02 2.77
C PHE A 11 -0.10 7.22 2.40
N SER A 12 0.72 6.27 2.79
CA SER A 12 2.13 6.16 2.38
C SER A 12 2.44 4.75 1.91
N ALA A 13 3.45 4.59 1.08
CA ALA A 13 3.82 3.31 0.50
C ALA A 13 5.34 3.08 0.47
N GLY A 14 5.79 1.84 0.50
CA GLY A 14 7.21 1.53 0.35
C GLY A 14 7.54 0.04 0.14
N GLY A 15 8.84 -0.27 0.16
CA GLY A 15 9.35 -1.63 0.12
C GLY A 15 9.27 -2.33 1.48
N GLN A 16 9.87 -3.52 1.57
CA GLN A 16 9.86 -4.34 2.79
C GLN A 16 10.33 -3.53 4.01
N PRO A 17 9.51 -3.30 5.05
CA PRO A 17 9.94 -2.62 6.26
C PRO A 17 10.85 -3.53 7.08
N THR A 18 11.74 -2.90 7.84
CA THR A 18 12.49 -3.54 8.93
C THR A 18 11.75 -3.32 10.25
N PRO A 19 12.08 -4.07 11.33
CA PRO A 19 11.50 -3.82 12.66
C PRO A 19 11.71 -2.36 13.13
N GLU A 20 12.88 -1.79 12.83
CA GLU A 20 13.18 -0.38 13.11
C GLU A 20 12.28 0.56 12.29
N THR A 21 12.00 0.23 11.03
CA THR A 21 11.09 1.01 10.18
C THR A 21 9.67 0.99 10.76
N LEU A 22 9.17 -0.17 11.21
CA LEU A 22 7.86 -0.27 11.87
C LEU A 22 7.80 0.62 13.12
N LYS A 23 8.84 0.59 13.96
CA LYS A 23 8.93 1.46 15.13
C LYS A 23 8.94 2.94 14.75
N GLN A 24 9.68 3.33 13.70
CA GLN A 24 9.69 4.71 13.22
C GLN A 24 8.33 5.15 12.67
N LEU A 25 7.60 4.26 11.99
CA LEU A 25 6.24 4.55 11.53
C LEU A 25 5.30 4.84 12.71
N ALA A 26 5.36 4.01 13.76
CA ALA A 26 4.58 4.26 14.98
C ALA A 26 4.92 5.60 15.65
N ASP A 27 6.21 5.93 15.77
CA ASP A 27 6.69 7.21 16.32
C ASP A 27 6.25 8.43 15.47
N GLN A 28 6.18 8.26 14.16
CA GLN A 28 5.66 9.26 13.21
C GLN A 28 4.12 9.37 13.23
N GLY A 29 3.43 8.56 14.02
CA GLY A 29 1.99 8.62 14.21
C GLY A 29 1.17 7.79 13.24
N TYR A 30 1.80 6.93 12.41
CA TYR A 30 1.07 5.93 11.64
C TYR A 30 0.30 5.00 12.58
N LYS A 31 -0.83 4.50 12.09
CA LYS A 31 -1.74 3.66 12.89
C LYS A 31 -1.88 2.26 12.34
N SER A 32 -1.68 2.08 11.03
CA SER A 32 -1.87 0.79 10.38
C SER A 32 -0.81 0.49 9.33
N VAL A 33 -0.55 -0.80 9.12
CA VAL A 33 0.35 -1.34 8.10
C VAL A 33 -0.40 -2.36 7.26
N VAL A 34 -0.31 -2.22 5.93
CA VAL A 34 -0.89 -3.15 4.97
C VAL A 34 0.23 -3.85 4.19
N ASN A 35 0.40 -5.14 4.46
CA ASN A 35 1.34 -6.00 3.75
C ASN A 35 0.68 -6.61 2.51
N LEU A 36 1.21 -6.28 1.33
CA LEU A 36 0.72 -6.80 0.05
C LEU A 36 1.49 -8.01 -0.48
N ARG A 37 2.43 -8.55 0.31
CA ARG A 37 3.24 -9.73 -0.05
C ARG A 37 2.52 -11.03 0.30
N ALA A 38 2.75 -12.06 -0.50
CA ALA A 38 2.43 -13.43 -0.10
C ALA A 38 3.45 -13.92 0.94
N PRO A 39 3.01 -14.74 1.92
CA PRO A 39 3.88 -15.22 3.00
C PRO A 39 5.06 -16.06 2.50
N ASP A 40 4.93 -16.72 1.36
CA ASP A 40 5.99 -17.53 0.74
C ASP A 40 7.02 -16.71 -0.06
N GLU A 41 6.86 -15.38 -0.17
CA GLU A 41 7.83 -14.57 -0.89
C GLU A 41 9.16 -14.45 -0.13
N ALA A 42 10.27 -14.53 -0.87
CA ALA A 42 11.61 -14.40 -0.30
C ALA A 42 11.81 -13.07 0.45
N GLY A 43 12.27 -13.14 1.71
CA GLY A 43 12.55 -11.96 2.54
C GLY A 43 11.31 -11.34 3.18
N VAL A 44 10.20 -12.09 3.28
CA VAL A 44 9.11 -11.79 4.23
C VAL A 44 9.62 -12.02 5.65
N LEU A 45 9.17 -11.20 6.58
CA LEU A 45 9.40 -11.37 8.01
C LEU A 45 8.23 -12.18 8.57
N ASP A 46 8.48 -13.39 9.07
CA ASP A 46 7.45 -14.28 9.63
C ASP A 46 6.71 -13.64 10.82
N ASP A 47 7.44 -12.84 11.60
CA ASP A 47 6.94 -12.17 12.82
C ASP A 47 6.50 -10.71 12.57
N GLU A 48 6.33 -10.29 11.31
CA GLU A 48 6.03 -8.87 10.98
C GLU A 48 4.75 -8.36 11.65
N GLU A 49 3.70 -9.18 11.68
CA GLU A 49 2.44 -8.86 12.35
C GLU A 49 2.67 -8.57 13.84
N GLN A 50 3.39 -9.46 14.53
CA GLN A 50 3.69 -9.32 15.94
C GLN A 50 4.58 -8.10 16.20
N GLN A 51 5.53 -7.80 15.32
CA GLN A 51 6.38 -6.61 15.43
C GLN A 51 5.60 -5.31 15.22
N ALA A 52 4.69 -5.27 14.25
CA ALA A 52 3.83 -4.12 14.01
C ALA A 52 2.90 -3.88 15.22
N GLN A 53 2.26 -4.94 15.72
CA GLN A 53 1.39 -4.87 16.89
C GLN A 53 2.17 -4.46 18.17
N ALA A 54 3.40 -4.95 18.34
CA ALA A 54 4.24 -4.61 19.48
C ALA A 54 4.60 -3.12 19.56
N VAL A 55 4.57 -2.41 18.42
CA VAL A 55 4.76 -0.95 18.36
C VAL A 55 3.44 -0.18 18.27
N GLY A 56 2.29 -0.86 18.37
CA GLY A 56 0.96 -0.26 18.37
C GLY A 56 0.39 0.05 16.99
N LEU A 57 0.87 -0.64 15.95
CA LEU A 57 0.31 -0.56 14.60
C LEU A 57 -0.66 -1.72 14.37
N GLU A 58 -1.85 -1.41 13.85
CA GLU A 58 -2.75 -2.41 13.28
C GLU A 58 -2.09 -3.01 12.04
N TYR A 59 -2.27 -4.31 11.82
CA TYR A 59 -1.62 -5.03 10.74
C TYR A 59 -2.64 -5.81 9.92
N VAL A 60 -2.56 -5.68 8.60
CA VAL A 60 -3.38 -6.46 7.67
C VAL A 60 -2.49 -6.99 6.55
N ASN A 61 -2.56 -8.31 6.31
CA ASN A 61 -1.92 -8.93 5.16
C ASN A 61 -2.96 -9.31 4.09
N VAL A 62 -2.85 -8.68 2.91
CA VAL A 62 -3.62 -9.05 1.72
C VAL A 62 -2.66 -9.33 0.57
N PRO A 63 -2.32 -10.60 0.30
CA PRO A 63 -1.30 -10.95 -0.67
C PRO A 63 -1.74 -10.65 -2.10
N LEU A 64 -0.97 -9.82 -2.82
CA LEU A 64 -1.23 -9.46 -4.22
C LEU A 64 -0.11 -9.93 -5.14
N ASN A 65 -0.46 -10.44 -6.32
CA ASN A 65 0.52 -10.81 -7.34
C ASN A 65 1.17 -9.58 -7.98
N SER A 66 2.49 -9.50 -8.01
CA SER A 66 3.18 -8.32 -8.59
C SER A 66 2.92 -8.10 -10.09
N THR A 67 2.63 -9.19 -10.82
CA THR A 67 2.58 -9.20 -12.29
C THR A 67 1.16 -9.29 -12.84
N SER A 68 0.18 -9.64 -12.00
CA SER A 68 -1.19 -9.90 -12.43
C SER A 68 -2.13 -9.19 -11.47
N ALA A 69 -2.98 -8.33 -12.04
CA ALA A 69 -4.01 -7.65 -11.29
C ALA A 69 -5.08 -8.64 -10.83
N ASN A 70 -5.62 -8.41 -9.65
CA ASN A 70 -6.76 -9.15 -9.14
C ASN A 70 -7.75 -8.17 -8.53
N ASP A 71 -8.85 -7.93 -9.25
CA ASP A 71 -9.88 -6.97 -8.85
C ASP A 71 -10.50 -7.34 -7.49
N GLY A 72 -10.81 -8.62 -7.28
CA GLY A 72 -11.37 -9.11 -6.01
C GLY A 72 -10.46 -8.87 -4.81
N LEU A 73 -9.14 -9.07 -4.98
CA LEU A 73 -8.18 -8.79 -3.91
C LEU A 73 -7.92 -7.29 -3.74
N THR A 74 -7.95 -6.51 -4.82
CA THR A 74 -7.85 -5.03 -4.75
C THR A 74 -9.03 -4.45 -3.99
N ALA A 75 -10.25 -4.87 -4.32
CA ALA A 75 -11.46 -4.50 -3.60
C ALA A 75 -11.41 -4.96 -2.14
N LYS A 76 -10.84 -6.14 -1.87
CA LYS A 76 -10.60 -6.58 -0.48
C LYS A 76 -9.67 -5.62 0.26
N VAL A 77 -8.53 -5.22 -0.32
CA VAL A 77 -7.63 -4.22 0.29
C VAL A 77 -8.39 -2.94 0.61
N LEU A 78 -9.16 -2.41 -0.35
CA LEU A 78 -9.93 -1.19 -0.15
C LEU A 78 -10.95 -1.31 0.99
N ARG A 79 -11.62 -2.45 1.10
CA ARG A 79 -12.57 -2.70 2.18
C ARG A 79 -11.91 -2.81 3.56
N GLU A 80 -10.75 -3.44 3.64
CA GLU A 80 -9.99 -3.50 4.90
C GLU A 80 -9.55 -2.11 5.32
N LEU A 81 -9.15 -1.24 4.37
CA LEU A 81 -8.79 0.15 4.66
C LEU A 81 -9.91 0.96 5.30
N GLU A 82 -11.17 0.72 4.94
CA GLU A 82 -12.32 1.40 5.55
C GLU A 82 -12.44 1.11 7.06
N GLN A 83 -11.86 0.01 7.54
CA GLN A 83 -11.85 -0.38 8.96
C GLN A 83 -10.56 0.04 9.68
N LEU A 84 -9.53 0.45 8.94
CA LEU A 84 -8.22 0.73 9.51
C LEU A 84 -8.07 2.21 9.91
N PRO A 85 -7.48 2.51 11.08
CA PRO A 85 -7.14 3.87 11.43
C PRO A 85 -6.05 4.41 10.49
N THR A 86 -6.20 5.66 10.07
CA THR A 86 -5.19 6.41 9.29
C THR A 86 -4.25 7.19 10.25
N PRO A 87 -3.00 7.47 9.85
CA PRO A 87 -2.36 7.16 8.56
C PRO A 87 -1.97 5.69 8.39
N VAL A 88 -2.13 5.17 7.16
CA VAL A 88 -1.83 3.79 6.76
C VAL A 88 -0.56 3.73 5.93
N TYR A 89 0.30 2.75 6.23
CA TYR A 89 1.48 2.44 5.45
C TYR A 89 1.31 1.13 4.66
N PHE A 90 1.33 1.22 3.33
CA PHE A 90 1.35 0.06 2.45
C PHE A 90 2.78 -0.39 2.19
N HIS A 91 3.02 -1.69 2.16
CA HIS A 91 4.30 -2.19 1.67
C HIS A 91 4.18 -3.46 0.83
N CYS A 92 5.23 -3.69 0.05
CA CYS A 92 5.49 -4.96 -0.60
C CYS A 92 7.00 -5.19 -0.69
N GLY A 93 7.48 -6.16 -1.49
CA GLY A 93 8.93 -6.37 -1.62
C GLY A 93 9.70 -5.12 -2.07
N ALA A 94 9.36 -4.56 -3.24
CA ALA A 94 10.08 -3.43 -3.85
C ALA A 94 9.28 -2.12 -3.90
N GLY A 95 8.08 -2.07 -3.32
CA GLY A 95 7.20 -0.89 -3.29
C GLY A 95 6.29 -0.68 -4.49
N GLY A 96 6.46 -1.39 -5.62
CA GLY A 96 5.60 -1.23 -6.80
C GLY A 96 4.12 -1.54 -6.55
N ARG A 97 3.81 -2.63 -5.82
CA ARG A 97 2.44 -2.95 -5.39
C ARG A 97 1.88 -1.91 -4.44
N ALA A 98 2.64 -1.56 -3.42
CA ALA A 98 2.25 -0.61 -2.39
C ALA A 98 1.92 0.77 -2.97
N ASN A 99 2.77 1.32 -3.83
CA ASN A 99 2.58 2.62 -4.43
C ASN A 99 1.28 2.69 -5.24
N ALA A 100 1.02 1.68 -6.06
CA ALA A 100 -0.20 1.61 -6.84
C ALA A 100 -1.45 1.49 -5.96
N LEU A 101 -1.44 0.61 -4.96
CA LEU A 101 -2.59 0.40 -4.09
C LEU A 101 -2.88 1.64 -3.23
N ALA A 102 -1.84 2.31 -2.72
CA ALA A 102 -2.00 3.58 -2.02
C ALA A 102 -2.61 4.67 -2.93
N LEU A 103 -2.21 4.72 -4.21
CA LEU A 103 -2.80 5.65 -5.18
C LEU A 103 -4.25 5.29 -5.53
N ILE A 104 -4.56 4.00 -5.69
CA ILE A 104 -5.94 3.53 -5.92
C ILE A 104 -6.82 3.86 -4.72
N ALA A 105 -6.33 3.67 -3.49
CA ALA A 105 -7.04 4.03 -2.27
C ALA A 105 -7.33 5.53 -2.22
N LEU A 106 -6.33 6.37 -2.48
CA LEU A 106 -6.50 7.82 -2.58
C LEU A 106 -7.52 8.21 -3.66
N ALA A 107 -7.42 7.59 -4.84
CA ALA A 107 -8.31 7.86 -5.96
C ALA A 107 -9.75 7.47 -5.66
N THR A 108 -9.95 6.34 -4.98
CA THR A 108 -11.26 5.86 -4.55
C THR A 108 -11.86 6.79 -3.50
N GLN A 109 -11.06 7.20 -2.50
CA GLN A 109 -11.49 8.09 -1.42
C GLN A 109 -11.86 9.48 -1.93
N GLN A 110 -11.10 10.03 -2.89
CA GLN A 110 -11.37 11.36 -3.46
C GLN A 110 -12.22 11.33 -4.73
N GLN A 111 -12.73 10.16 -5.13
CA GLN A 111 -13.48 9.96 -6.38
C GLN A 111 -12.79 10.58 -7.60
N LEU A 112 -11.47 10.37 -7.72
CA LEU A 112 -10.67 10.93 -8.80
C LEU A 112 -10.99 10.26 -10.13
N ASN A 113 -11.00 11.06 -11.20
CA ASN A 113 -11.10 10.53 -12.56
C ASN A 113 -9.75 10.02 -13.08
N ARG A 114 -9.78 9.32 -14.22
CA ARG A 114 -8.59 8.72 -14.85
C ARG A 114 -7.45 9.72 -15.04
N GLU A 115 -7.74 10.94 -15.50
CA GLU A 115 -6.73 11.97 -15.77
C GLU A 115 -6.05 12.45 -14.48
N GLN A 116 -6.82 12.64 -13.41
CA GLN A 116 -6.31 13.03 -12.10
C GLN A 116 -5.43 11.93 -11.47
N VAL A 117 -5.82 10.67 -11.62
CA VAL A 117 -5.03 9.53 -11.14
C VAL A 117 -3.69 9.44 -11.88
N LEU A 118 -3.70 9.60 -13.21
CA LEU A 118 -2.49 9.65 -14.02
C LEU A 118 -1.57 10.82 -13.64
N ALA A 119 -2.15 12.00 -13.43
CA ALA A 119 -1.40 13.18 -13.00
C ALA A 119 -0.71 12.94 -11.64
N LYS A 120 -1.43 12.38 -10.66
CA LYS A 120 -0.86 12.00 -9.36
C LYS A 120 0.19 10.90 -9.49
N ALA A 121 -0.02 9.90 -10.33
CA ALA A 121 0.96 8.86 -10.59
C ALA A 121 2.27 9.47 -11.11
N GLN A 122 2.18 10.39 -12.06
CA GLN A 122 3.33 11.09 -12.62
C GLN A 122 4.03 11.98 -11.58
N GLU A 123 3.28 12.78 -10.82
CA GLU A 123 3.81 13.66 -9.76
C GLU A 123 4.58 12.86 -8.69
N LEU A 124 4.02 11.73 -8.28
CA LEU A 124 4.59 10.87 -7.25
C LEU A 124 5.64 9.89 -7.80
N GLY A 125 5.85 9.84 -9.12
CA GLY A 125 6.75 8.86 -9.77
C GLY A 125 6.30 7.41 -9.58
N ILE A 126 4.99 7.17 -9.56
CA ILE A 126 4.36 5.85 -9.50
C ILE A 126 4.14 5.37 -10.93
N ASN A 127 4.56 4.15 -11.23
CA ASN A 127 4.40 3.59 -12.57
C ASN A 127 2.92 3.29 -12.88
N PRO A 128 2.26 3.98 -13.83
CA PRO A 128 0.87 3.72 -14.21
C PRO A 128 0.69 2.35 -14.89
N GLU A 129 1.76 1.76 -15.42
CA GLU A 129 1.72 0.44 -16.06
C GLU A 129 1.76 -0.73 -15.06
N GLN A 130 1.81 -0.45 -13.77
CA GLN A 130 1.68 -1.49 -12.75
C GLN A 130 0.31 -2.17 -12.88
N ALA A 131 0.29 -3.51 -12.91
CA ALA A 131 -0.89 -4.32 -13.25
C ALA A 131 -2.21 -3.84 -12.62
N HIS A 132 -2.24 -3.65 -11.30
CA HIS A 132 -3.42 -3.20 -10.54
C HIS A 132 -3.81 -1.75 -10.84
N LEU A 133 -2.83 -0.84 -10.97
CA LEU A 133 -3.11 0.56 -11.29
C LEU A 133 -3.62 0.69 -12.73
N LYS A 134 -3.02 -0.05 -13.66
CA LYS A 134 -3.46 -0.12 -15.06
C LYS A 134 -4.89 -0.64 -15.17
N GLN A 135 -5.23 -1.71 -14.45
CA GLN A 135 -6.60 -2.23 -14.42
C GLN A 135 -7.57 -1.22 -13.82
N PHE A 136 -7.22 -0.57 -12.71
CA PHE A 136 -8.06 0.46 -12.10
C PHE A 136 -8.31 1.64 -13.04
N LEU A 137 -7.27 2.11 -13.73
CA LEU A 137 -7.39 3.17 -14.73
C LEU A 137 -8.29 2.77 -15.91
N ASP A 138 -8.25 1.51 -16.33
CA ASP A 138 -9.13 0.96 -17.37
C ASP A 138 -10.60 0.94 -16.94
N SER A 139 -10.87 0.69 -15.65
CA SER A 139 -12.23 0.77 -15.09
C SER A 139 -12.76 2.19 -14.93
N LEU A 140 -11.90 3.22 -14.98
CA LEU A 140 -12.29 4.63 -14.92
C LEU A 140 -12.58 5.26 -16.30
N SER A 141 -12.53 4.45 -17.37
CA SER A 141 -12.77 4.88 -18.76
C SER A 141 -14.24 5.08 -19.11
#